data_AF-A0AA41Q0Z7-F1
#
_entry.id   AF-A0AA41Q0Z7-F1
#
_cell.length_a   1.000
_cell.length_b   1.000
_cell.length_c   1.000
_cell.angle_alpha   90.00
_cell.angle_beta   90.00
_cell.angle_gamma   90.00
#
_symmetry.space_group_name_H-M   'P 1'
#
loop_
_entity.id
_entity.type
_entity.pdbx_description
1 polymer ?
#
loop_
_entity_poly.entity_id
_entity_poly.type
_entity_poly.pdbx_seq_one_letter_code
_entity_poly.pdbx_strand_id
1 'polypeptide(L)'
;MSRDTLALVTQAGEAWDEQDWPRAAELYEELLTAEPHHERSEQWAFDAALAHKFLRDWPKAYALGKEAAARAEPGTGDPAFWNLGIAATALGVWDVARESWQAYGIDLKPGVGEITEDFGLTCVRLATPDGREIVWAKRICPARAIVVNVPLSSAHRFGDIVLHDGVPNGERVVEGNAFPVFDELMVWRTSGLPTWTVDVTAPTADDFAALEMSFAGRNLGVEAASAVRTLCACCDEGSVEQVIGSGHGVGVQVRIAAPEADAALLLASWQRESEGRSWENLAPVTAAG
;
A
#
# COMPACT_ATOMS: atom_id res chain seq x y z
N MET A 1 37.25 -16.79 8.90
CA MET A 1 36.04 -16.89 9.74
C MET A 1 36.27 -17.86 10.88
N SER A 2 35.95 -17.47 12.12
CA SER A 2 36.05 -18.38 13.28
C SER A 2 34.96 -19.46 13.24
N ARG A 3 35.09 -20.51 14.05
CA ARG A 3 34.03 -21.53 14.20
C ARG A 3 32.74 -20.92 14.73
N ASP A 4 32.84 -19.94 15.62
CA ASP A 4 31.71 -19.26 16.23
C ASP A 4 31.01 -18.36 15.20
N THR A 5 31.77 -17.64 14.37
CA THR A 5 31.22 -16.84 13.25
C THR A 5 30.48 -17.74 12.25
N LEU A 6 31.01 -18.93 11.94
CA LEU A 6 30.33 -19.86 11.03
C LEU A 6 29.00 -20.34 11.60
N ALA A 7 28.95 -20.63 12.90
CA ALA A 7 27.71 -20.99 13.57
C ALA A 7 26.68 -19.85 13.53
N LEU A 8 27.10 -18.60 13.73
CA LEU A 8 26.24 -17.43 13.61
C LEU A 8 25.67 -17.26 12.19
N VAL A 9 26.51 -17.41 11.16
CA VAL A 9 26.04 -17.35 9.76
C VAL A 9 24.97 -18.41 9.47
N THR A 10 25.18 -19.64 9.96
CA THR A 10 24.18 -20.71 9.79
C THR A 10 22.87 -20.38 10.50
N GLN A 11 22.93 -19.97 11.77
CA GLN A 11 21.73 -19.61 12.54
C GLN A 11 20.98 -18.42 11.93
N ALA A 12 21.70 -17.43 11.39
CA ALA A 12 21.08 -16.26 10.76
C ALA A 12 20.29 -16.68 9.51
N GLY A 13 20.86 -17.57 8.70
CA GLY A 13 20.18 -18.12 7.52
C GLY A 13 18.97 -18.99 7.88
N GLU A 14 19.07 -19.82 8.93
CA GLU A 14 17.93 -20.62 9.41
C GLU A 14 16.78 -19.71 9.90
N ALA A 15 17.08 -18.70 10.71
CA ALA A 15 16.08 -17.73 11.17
C ALA A 15 15.45 -16.95 10.00
N TRP A 16 16.24 -16.63 8.97
CA TRP A 16 15.76 -15.99 7.75
C TRP A 16 14.78 -16.87 6.97
N ASP A 17 15.15 -18.13 6.73
CA ASP A 17 14.33 -19.09 6.00
C ASP A 17 13.00 -19.38 6.74
N GLU A 18 13.03 -19.37 8.08
CA GLU A 18 11.85 -19.50 8.94
C GLU A 18 11.04 -18.20 9.08
N GLN A 19 11.52 -17.08 8.53
CA GLN A 19 10.93 -15.74 8.67
C GLN A 19 10.83 -15.29 10.13
N ASP A 20 11.71 -15.78 11.01
CA ASP A 20 11.90 -15.26 12.36
C ASP A 20 12.71 -13.96 12.27
N TRP A 21 12.04 -12.90 11.80
CA TRP A 21 12.66 -11.59 11.59
C TRP A 21 13.34 -11.01 12.84
N PRO A 22 12.76 -11.11 14.06
CA PRO A 22 13.45 -10.70 15.28
C PRO A 22 14.79 -11.40 15.44
N ARG A 23 14.83 -12.73 15.28
CA ARG A 23 16.05 -13.51 15.47
C ARG A 23 17.06 -13.29 14.35
N ALA A 24 16.60 -13.21 13.11
CA ALA A 24 17.44 -12.92 11.96
C ALA A 24 18.12 -11.56 12.11
N ALA A 25 17.36 -10.51 12.48
CA ALA A 25 17.90 -9.17 12.70
C ALA A 25 19.01 -9.16 13.77
N GLU A 26 18.76 -9.79 14.92
CA GLU A 26 19.74 -9.90 16.02
C GLU A 26 21.04 -10.57 15.56
N LEU A 27 20.92 -11.71 14.86
CA LEU A 27 22.07 -12.50 14.42
C LEU A 27 22.91 -11.80 13.36
N TYR A 28 22.28 -11.11 12.40
CA TYR A 28 23.03 -10.34 11.41
C TYR A 28 23.71 -9.10 12.03
N GLU A 29 23.12 -8.46 13.03
CA GLU A 29 23.77 -7.39 13.79
C GLU A 29 24.97 -7.91 14.62
N GLU A 30 24.87 -9.10 15.21
CA GLU A 30 26.01 -9.76 15.88
C GLU A 30 27.14 -10.07 14.90
N LEU A 31 26.82 -10.57 13.69
CA LEU A 31 27.81 -10.81 12.63
C LEU A 31 28.54 -9.53 12.22
N LEU A 32 27.82 -8.44 12.04
CA LEU A 32 28.40 -7.13 11.71
C LEU A 32 29.30 -6.60 12.84
N THR A 33 28.91 -6.85 14.10
CA THR A 33 29.71 -6.44 15.26
C THR A 33 30.99 -7.26 15.39
N ALA A 34 30.89 -8.58 15.20
CA ALA A 34 32.02 -9.49 15.34
C ALA A 34 33.03 -9.35 14.18
N GLU A 35 32.54 -9.13 12.96
CA GLU A 35 33.33 -9.21 11.73
C GLU A 35 33.02 -8.05 10.77
N PRO A 36 33.20 -6.77 11.19
CA PRO A 36 32.76 -5.59 10.44
C PRO A 36 33.46 -5.36 9.09
N HIS A 37 34.59 -6.04 8.87
CA HIS A 37 35.40 -5.93 7.65
C HIS A 37 35.41 -7.23 6.83
N HIS A 38 34.56 -8.20 7.17
CA HIS A 38 34.45 -9.42 6.39
C HIS A 38 33.92 -9.12 4.99
N GLU A 39 34.32 -9.92 4.00
CA GLU A 39 33.87 -9.78 2.59
C GLU A 39 32.33 -9.88 2.44
N ARG A 40 31.67 -10.53 3.39
CA ARG A 40 30.20 -10.69 3.44
C ARG A 40 29.48 -9.64 4.30
N SER A 41 30.21 -8.71 4.91
CA SER A 41 29.62 -7.69 5.79
C SER A 41 28.60 -6.81 5.05
N GLU A 42 28.77 -6.59 3.74
CA GLU A 42 27.78 -5.92 2.90
C GLU A 42 26.44 -6.66 2.88
N GLN A 43 26.47 -7.96 2.57
CA GLN A 43 25.28 -8.80 2.55
C GLN A 43 24.62 -8.85 3.94
N TRP A 44 25.40 -8.95 5.02
CA TRP A 44 24.85 -8.98 6.37
C TRP A 44 24.19 -7.65 6.76
N ALA A 45 24.74 -6.50 6.34
CA ALA A 45 24.11 -5.20 6.54
C ALA A 45 22.79 -5.08 5.77
N PHE A 46 22.77 -5.59 4.53
CA PHE A 46 21.56 -5.66 3.72
C PHE A 46 20.49 -6.55 4.38
N ASP A 47 20.85 -7.78 4.77
CA ASP A 47 19.94 -8.74 5.40
C ASP A 47 19.40 -8.19 6.74
N ALA A 48 20.24 -7.58 7.57
CA ALA A 48 19.82 -6.94 8.82
C ALA A 48 18.83 -5.79 8.56
N ALA A 49 19.12 -4.91 7.59
CA ALA A 49 18.23 -3.82 7.23
C ALA A 49 16.86 -4.33 6.73
N LEU A 50 16.87 -5.40 5.94
CA LEU A 50 15.66 -6.01 5.38
C LEU A 50 14.83 -6.73 6.46
N ALA A 51 15.47 -7.42 7.42
CA ALA A 51 14.78 -7.99 8.57
C ALA A 51 14.08 -6.89 9.41
N HIS A 52 14.75 -5.77 9.66
CA HIS A 52 14.16 -4.61 10.36
C HIS A 52 13.03 -3.95 9.57
N LYS A 53 13.08 -3.93 8.24
CA LYS A 53 11.95 -3.51 7.39
C LYS A 53 10.73 -4.41 7.61
N PHE A 54 10.89 -5.73 7.65
CA PHE A 54 9.77 -6.65 7.90
C PHE A 54 9.21 -6.50 9.32
N LEU A 55 10.05 -6.14 10.29
CA LEU A 55 9.61 -5.75 11.64
C LEU A 55 8.98 -4.36 11.72
N ARG A 56 9.06 -3.57 10.64
CA ARG A 56 8.67 -2.14 10.60
C ARG A 56 9.46 -1.28 11.61
N ASP A 57 10.65 -1.71 12.00
CA ASP A 57 11.61 -0.87 12.73
C ASP A 57 12.34 0.03 11.73
N TRP A 58 11.63 1.07 11.28
CA TRP A 58 12.13 2.00 10.28
C TRP A 58 13.43 2.70 10.67
N PRO A 59 13.63 3.16 11.93
CA PRO A 59 14.91 3.71 12.35
C PRO A 59 16.10 2.75 12.15
N LYS A 60 15.96 1.47 12.55
CA LYS A 60 17.02 0.47 12.34
C LYS A 60 17.19 0.10 10.88
N ALA A 61 16.11 -0.14 10.15
CA ALA A 61 16.14 -0.42 8.72
C ALA A 61 16.83 0.70 7.94
N TYR A 62 16.59 1.96 8.31
CA TYR A 62 17.24 3.12 7.72
C TYR A 62 18.74 3.18 8.04
N ALA A 63 19.14 2.99 9.30
CA ALA A 63 20.54 3.06 9.70
C ALA A 63 21.39 1.98 9.00
N LEU A 64 20.94 0.72 9.05
CA LEU A 64 21.60 -0.40 8.40
C LEU A 64 21.49 -0.33 6.87
N GLY A 65 20.36 0.16 6.35
CA GLY A 65 20.16 0.39 4.92
C GLY A 65 21.14 1.40 4.34
N LYS A 66 21.52 2.45 5.10
CA LYS A 66 22.59 3.38 4.71
C LYS A 66 23.94 2.69 4.61
N GLU A 67 24.24 1.80 5.54
CA GLU A 67 25.48 1.03 5.51
C GLU A 67 25.53 0.09 4.31
N ALA A 68 24.42 -0.60 4.02
CA ALA A 68 24.30 -1.45 2.83
C ALA A 68 24.45 -0.62 1.53
N ALA A 69 23.68 0.47 1.39
CA ALA A 69 23.71 1.32 0.20
C ALA A 69 25.06 2.02 -0.04
N ALA A 70 25.83 2.31 1.02
CA ALA A 70 27.18 2.89 0.88
C ALA A 70 28.21 1.94 0.24
N ARG A 71 27.88 0.64 0.16
CA ARG A 71 28.73 -0.40 -0.44
C ARG A 71 28.24 -0.83 -1.83
N ALA A 72 26.99 -0.50 -2.17
CA ALA A 72 26.37 -0.77 -3.46
C ALA A 72 26.81 0.23 -4.56
N GLU A 73 26.76 -0.22 -5.81
CA GLU A 73 27.06 0.61 -6.99
C GLU A 73 25.79 1.32 -7.49
N PRO A 74 25.74 2.67 -7.50
CA PRO A 74 24.58 3.41 -8.01
C PRO A 74 24.27 3.15 -9.49
N GLY A 75 23.00 3.26 -9.87
CA GLY A 75 22.51 3.12 -11.24
C GLY A 75 22.38 1.68 -11.74
N THR A 76 22.64 0.69 -10.88
CA THR A 76 22.60 -0.73 -11.22
C THR A 76 21.28 -1.42 -10.88
N GLY A 77 20.34 -0.71 -10.24
CA GLY A 77 19.13 -1.33 -9.68
C GLY A 77 19.40 -2.13 -8.40
N ASP A 78 20.46 -1.80 -7.66
CA ASP A 78 20.83 -2.51 -6.45
C ASP A 78 19.72 -2.41 -5.37
N PRO A 79 19.25 -3.55 -4.82
CA PRO A 79 18.16 -3.57 -3.85
C PRO A 79 18.47 -2.84 -2.53
N ALA A 80 19.73 -2.56 -2.20
CA ALA A 80 20.10 -1.77 -1.04
C ALA A 80 19.55 -0.34 -1.14
N PHE A 81 19.66 0.30 -2.31
CA PHE A 81 19.08 1.63 -2.54
C PHE A 81 17.55 1.60 -2.48
N TRP A 82 16.92 0.54 -2.99
CA TRP A 82 15.47 0.42 -2.92
C TRP A 82 14.97 0.36 -1.48
N ASN A 83 15.56 -0.52 -0.66
CA ASN A 83 15.13 -0.70 0.73
C ASN A 83 15.48 0.52 1.60
N LEU A 84 16.62 1.17 1.36
CA LEU A 84 16.92 2.46 2.00
C LEU A 84 15.89 3.52 1.60
N GLY A 85 15.49 3.58 0.33
CA GLY A 85 14.45 4.47 -0.16
C GLY A 85 13.11 4.27 0.56
N ILE A 86 12.69 3.01 0.77
CA ILE A 86 11.49 2.67 1.55
C ILE A 86 11.63 3.19 2.98
N ALA A 87 12.73 2.86 3.68
CA ALA A 87 12.91 3.23 5.08
C ALA A 87 12.98 4.76 5.27
N ALA A 88 13.71 5.47 4.39
CA ALA A 88 13.77 6.92 4.38
C ALA A 88 12.39 7.55 4.11
N THR A 89 11.61 6.97 3.20
CA THR A 89 10.23 7.39 2.91
C THR A 89 9.31 7.20 4.11
N ALA A 90 9.41 6.05 4.80
CA ALA A 90 8.65 5.78 6.01
C ALA A 90 8.92 6.82 7.11
N LEU A 91 10.19 7.23 7.26
CA LEU A 91 10.63 8.23 8.25
C LEU A 91 10.44 9.69 7.80
N GLY A 92 10.08 9.94 6.54
CA GLY A 92 9.98 11.29 5.98
C GLY A 92 11.35 11.99 5.79
N VAL A 93 12.42 11.22 5.65
CA VAL A 93 13.78 11.71 5.35
C VAL A 93 13.92 11.86 3.83
N TRP A 94 13.32 12.92 3.29
CA TRP A 94 13.04 13.05 1.86
C TRP A 94 14.25 13.27 0.96
N ASP A 95 15.30 13.88 1.50
CA ASP A 95 16.60 14.02 0.84
C ASP A 95 17.20 12.63 0.58
N VAL A 96 17.33 11.80 1.61
CA VAL A 96 17.87 10.44 1.48
C VAL A 96 16.94 9.55 0.65
N ALA A 97 15.62 9.71 0.79
CA ALA A 97 14.68 8.97 -0.05
C ALA A 97 14.91 9.27 -1.53
N ARG A 98 15.00 10.55 -1.92
CA ARG A 98 15.22 10.96 -3.31
C ARG A 98 16.57 10.47 -3.84
N GLU A 99 17.64 10.64 -3.07
CA GLU A 99 18.98 10.16 -3.41
C GLU A 99 18.97 8.64 -3.62
N SER A 100 18.30 7.89 -2.75
CA SER A 100 18.22 6.43 -2.84
C SER A 100 17.43 5.99 -4.07
N TRP A 101 16.29 6.62 -4.36
CA TRP A 101 15.52 6.32 -5.57
C TRP A 101 16.30 6.61 -6.86
N GLN A 102 17.02 7.74 -6.90
CA GLN A 102 17.87 8.09 -8.03
C GLN A 102 19.07 7.14 -8.17
N ALA A 103 19.70 6.77 -7.06
CA ALA A 103 20.79 5.79 -7.03
C ALA A 103 20.32 4.37 -7.39
N TYR A 104 19.05 4.03 -7.15
CA TYR A 104 18.45 2.81 -7.70
C TYR A 104 18.27 2.89 -9.22
N GLY A 105 18.01 4.08 -9.76
CA GLY A 105 17.77 4.33 -11.18
C GLY A 105 16.37 4.84 -11.50
N ILE A 106 15.60 5.28 -10.50
CA ILE A 106 14.29 5.93 -10.70
C ILE A 106 14.49 7.41 -10.92
N ASP A 107 13.99 7.91 -12.06
CA ASP A 107 13.95 9.34 -12.31
C ASP A 107 12.88 10.01 -11.45
N LEU A 108 13.28 11.05 -10.72
CA LEU A 108 12.41 11.85 -9.87
C LEU A 108 12.65 13.32 -10.16
N LYS A 109 11.57 14.11 -10.14
CA LYS A 109 11.70 15.56 -10.32
C LYS A 109 12.56 16.14 -9.20
N PRO A 110 13.45 17.11 -9.50
CA PRO A 110 14.18 17.83 -8.46
C PRO A 110 13.20 18.51 -7.48
N GLY A 111 13.52 18.49 -6.20
CA GLY A 111 12.67 19.11 -5.19
C GLY A 111 13.14 18.86 -3.76
N VAL A 112 12.55 19.60 -2.82
CA VAL A 112 12.77 19.45 -1.38
C VAL A 112 11.48 18.99 -0.71
N GLY A 113 11.60 18.27 0.40
CA GLY A 113 10.43 17.78 1.13
C GLY A 113 9.72 16.60 0.45
N GLU A 114 8.48 16.37 0.87
CA GLU A 114 7.68 15.19 0.54
C GLU A 114 7.58 14.93 -0.99
N ILE A 115 7.92 13.70 -1.40
CA ILE A 115 7.81 13.28 -2.81
C ILE A 115 6.34 13.04 -3.14
N THR A 116 5.78 13.87 -4.03
CA THR A 116 4.40 13.74 -4.51
C THR A 116 4.39 13.85 -6.03
N GLU A 117 4.54 12.71 -6.70
CA GLU A 117 4.63 12.57 -8.16
C GLU A 117 3.68 11.47 -8.65
N ASP A 118 3.21 11.56 -9.89
CA ASP A 118 2.28 10.56 -10.42
C ASP A 118 3.03 9.33 -10.93
N PHE A 119 2.90 8.21 -10.21
CA PHE A 119 3.46 6.90 -10.58
C PHE A 119 2.38 5.95 -11.12
N GLY A 120 1.22 6.49 -11.50
CA GLY A 120 0.11 5.75 -12.08
C GLY A 120 -0.73 4.99 -11.05
N LEU A 121 -1.75 4.32 -11.58
CA LEU A 121 -2.65 3.46 -10.83
C LEU A 121 -2.00 2.08 -10.59
N THR A 122 -2.25 1.50 -9.43
CA THR A 122 -1.83 0.15 -9.05
C THR A 122 -2.87 -0.48 -8.14
N CYS A 123 -2.68 -1.75 -7.78
CA CYS A 123 -3.37 -2.35 -6.66
C CYS A 123 -2.45 -2.45 -5.43
N VAL A 124 -3.02 -2.33 -4.23
CA VAL A 124 -2.35 -2.62 -2.97
C VAL A 124 -3.18 -3.62 -2.19
N ARG A 125 -2.53 -4.65 -1.66
CA ARG A 125 -3.11 -5.61 -0.72
C ARG A 125 -2.95 -5.08 0.69
N LEU A 126 -4.05 -4.61 1.26
CA LEU A 126 -4.17 -4.11 2.62
C LEU A 126 -4.20 -5.28 3.60
N ALA A 127 -3.46 -5.16 4.69
CA ALA A 127 -3.57 -6.08 5.82
C ALA A 127 -4.74 -5.63 6.70
N THR A 128 -5.72 -6.51 6.91
CA THR A 128 -6.91 -6.22 7.73
C THR A 128 -6.98 -7.20 8.91
N PRO A 129 -7.67 -6.85 10.01
CA PRO A 129 -7.84 -7.77 11.14
C PRO A 129 -8.47 -9.12 10.74
N ASP A 130 -9.35 -9.10 9.74
CA ASP A 130 -10.11 -10.27 9.28
C ASP A 130 -9.50 -10.95 8.04
N GLY A 131 -8.35 -10.49 7.55
CA GLY A 131 -7.67 -11.07 6.39
C GLY A 131 -6.93 -10.03 5.54
N ARG A 132 -7.19 -10.05 4.23
CA ARG A 132 -6.53 -9.18 3.25
C ARG A 132 -7.57 -8.60 2.30
N GLU A 133 -7.39 -7.36 1.89
CA GLU A 133 -8.26 -6.68 0.93
C GLU A 133 -7.41 -6.05 -0.16
N ILE A 134 -7.73 -6.29 -1.43
CA ILE A 134 -6.99 -5.69 -2.55
C ILE A 134 -7.79 -4.51 -3.08
N VAL A 135 -7.19 -3.35 -3.02
CA VAL A 135 -7.78 -2.08 -3.43
C VAL A 135 -6.95 -1.44 -4.54
N TRP A 136 -7.62 -0.66 -5.38
CA TRP A 136 -7.00 0.30 -6.26
C TRP A 136 -6.38 1.44 -5.44
N ALA A 137 -5.18 1.84 -5.85
CA ALA A 137 -4.45 2.93 -5.25
C ALA A 137 -3.69 3.73 -6.31
N LYS A 138 -3.57 5.04 -6.11
CA LYS A 138 -2.75 5.93 -6.94
C LYS A 138 -1.38 6.09 -6.31
N ARG A 139 -0.31 5.65 -6.98
CA ARG A 139 1.05 5.81 -6.48
C ARG A 139 1.48 7.28 -6.56
N ILE A 140 1.97 7.80 -5.43
CA ILE A 140 2.42 9.19 -5.27
C ILE A 140 3.94 9.31 -5.12
N CYS A 141 4.63 8.19 -4.95
CA CYS A 141 6.07 8.04 -5.05
C CYS A 141 6.39 6.54 -5.26
N PRO A 142 7.66 6.11 -5.39
CA PRO A 142 8.00 4.71 -5.64
C PRO A 142 7.44 3.69 -4.65
N ALA A 143 7.21 4.09 -3.39
CA ALA A 143 6.81 3.19 -2.30
C ALA A 143 5.52 3.62 -1.56
N ARG A 144 4.84 4.69 -1.99
CA ARG A 144 3.59 5.14 -1.35
C ARG A 144 2.46 5.26 -2.36
N ALA A 145 1.26 4.87 -1.93
CA ALA A 145 0.06 5.01 -2.72
C ALA A 145 -1.11 5.54 -1.88
N ILE A 146 -1.99 6.33 -2.51
CA ILE A 146 -3.26 6.77 -1.93
C ILE A 146 -4.31 5.73 -2.29
N VAL A 147 -5.00 5.17 -1.31
CA VAL A 147 -6.13 4.25 -1.52
C VAL A 147 -7.29 5.00 -2.18
N VAL A 148 -7.78 4.51 -3.32
CA VAL A 148 -8.86 5.17 -4.09
C VAL A 148 -10.18 4.39 -4.11
N ASN A 149 -10.23 3.16 -3.59
CA ASN A 149 -11.50 2.52 -3.25
C ASN A 149 -11.97 2.94 -1.86
N VAL A 150 -13.24 2.67 -1.54
CA VAL A 150 -13.75 2.73 -0.17
C VAL A 150 -13.60 1.33 0.46
N PRO A 151 -12.62 1.10 1.36
CA PRO A 151 -12.34 -0.23 1.87
C PRO A 151 -13.52 -0.84 2.63
N LEU A 152 -13.64 -2.16 2.59
CA LEU A 152 -14.57 -2.94 3.39
C LEU A 152 -14.17 -2.94 4.85
N SER A 153 -12.88 -3.17 5.12
CA SER A 153 -12.37 -3.13 6.49
C SER A 153 -12.40 -1.71 7.03
N SER A 154 -12.79 -1.58 8.29
CA SER A 154 -12.73 -0.32 9.02
C SER A 154 -11.31 0.06 9.47
N ALA A 155 -10.34 -0.85 9.33
CA ALA A 155 -8.93 -0.60 9.62
C ALA A 155 -8.28 0.36 8.59
N HIS A 156 -8.89 0.50 7.42
CA HIS A 156 -8.43 1.36 6.32
C HIS A 156 -9.54 2.28 5.84
N ARG A 157 -9.15 3.35 5.17
CA ARG A 157 -10.05 4.39 4.66
C ARG A 157 -9.67 4.78 3.24
N PHE A 158 -10.68 5.21 2.50
CA PHE A 158 -10.45 5.95 1.26
C PHE A 158 -9.56 7.17 1.56
N GLY A 159 -8.52 7.34 0.75
CA GLY A 159 -7.53 8.40 0.91
C GLY A 159 -6.40 8.08 1.88
N ASP A 160 -6.36 6.90 2.51
CA ASP A 160 -5.19 6.48 3.28
C ASP A 160 -3.96 6.48 2.38
N ILE A 161 -2.85 7.00 2.91
CA ILE A 161 -1.54 6.85 2.28
C ILE A 161 -0.89 5.63 2.91
N VAL A 162 -0.77 4.58 2.12
CA VAL A 162 -0.10 3.34 2.51
C VAL A 162 1.32 3.31 1.95
N LEU A 163 2.24 2.79 2.73
CA LEU A 163 3.56 2.38 2.28
C LEU A 163 3.45 0.94 1.78
N HIS A 164 4.01 0.63 0.62
CA HIS A 164 3.97 -0.69 0.01
C HIS A 164 5.38 -1.16 -0.37
N ASP A 165 5.54 -2.48 -0.53
CA ASP A 165 6.80 -3.04 -1.02
C ASP A 165 6.98 -2.81 -2.54
N GLY A 166 8.20 -2.96 -3.04
CA GLY A 166 8.54 -2.79 -4.45
C GLY A 166 8.38 -4.03 -5.32
N VAL A 167 8.36 -5.21 -4.70
CA VAL A 167 8.15 -6.46 -5.44
C VAL A 167 6.64 -6.70 -5.55
N PRO A 168 6.07 -6.70 -6.76
CA PRO A 168 4.66 -7.02 -6.93
C PRO A 168 4.42 -8.50 -6.64
N ASN A 169 3.30 -8.78 -5.99
CA ASN A 169 2.83 -10.10 -5.64
C ASN A 169 1.39 -10.24 -6.14
N GLY A 170 1.23 -10.61 -7.41
CA GLY A 170 -0.04 -10.71 -8.11
C GLY A 170 -0.35 -9.55 -9.05
N GLU A 171 -1.44 -9.71 -9.83
CA GLU A 171 -1.79 -8.79 -10.91
C GLU A 171 -3.32 -8.71 -11.11
N ARG A 172 -3.83 -7.54 -11.45
CA ARG A 172 -5.23 -7.33 -11.84
C ARG A 172 -5.27 -6.87 -13.29
N VAL A 173 -6.04 -7.56 -14.12
CA VAL A 173 -6.14 -7.25 -15.55
C VAL A 173 -7.49 -6.58 -15.81
N VAL A 174 -7.47 -5.35 -16.31
CA VAL A 174 -8.67 -4.58 -16.68
C VAL A 174 -8.55 -4.20 -18.15
N GLU A 175 -9.51 -4.62 -18.98
CA GLU A 175 -9.53 -4.30 -20.41
C GLU A 175 -8.20 -4.63 -21.12
N GLY A 176 -7.57 -5.74 -20.73
CA GLY A 176 -6.26 -6.18 -21.25
C GLY A 176 -5.04 -5.45 -20.67
N ASN A 177 -5.21 -4.47 -19.79
CA ASN A 177 -4.13 -3.80 -19.09
C ASN A 177 -3.86 -4.48 -17.75
N ALA A 178 -2.60 -4.86 -17.54
CA ALA A 178 -2.11 -5.47 -16.31
C ALA A 178 -1.69 -4.41 -15.27
N PHE A 179 -2.19 -4.55 -14.05
CA PHE A 179 -1.87 -3.70 -12.91
C PHE A 179 -1.26 -4.55 -11.79
N PRO A 180 -0.03 -4.23 -11.33
CA PRO A 180 0.60 -5.00 -10.26
C PRO A 180 -0.14 -4.83 -8.92
N VAL A 181 -0.11 -5.88 -8.11
CA VAL A 181 -0.56 -5.84 -6.72
C VAL A 181 0.66 -5.79 -5.81
N PHE A 182 0.82 -4.72 -5.03
CA PHE A 182 1.87 -4.63 -4.02
C PHE A 182 1.34 -4.97 -2.64
N ASP A 183 2.18 -5.54 -1.79
CA ASP A 183 1.84 -5.79 -0.38
C ASP A 183 2.03 -4.52 0.46
N GLU A 184 1.05 -4.23 1.32
CA GLU A 184 1.15 -3.17 2.30
C GLU A 184 2.26 -3.45 3.32
N LEU A 185 3.10 -2.45 3.55
CA LEU A 185 4.06 -2.41 4.66
C LEU A 185 3.48 -1.68 5.87
N MET A 186 2.74 -0.58 5.69
CA MET A 186 2.02 0.11 6.76
C MET A 186 1.06 1.17 6.22
N VAL A 187 0.07 1.57 7.03
CA VAL A 187 -0.60 2.86 6.87
C VAL A 187 0.36 3.96 7.30
N TRP A 188 0.86 4.74 6.33
CA TRP A 188 1.80 5.85 6.59
C TRP A 188 1.08 7.12 7.05
N ARG A 189 -0.10 7.40 6.48
CA ARG A 189 -0.97 8.49 6.92
C ARG A 189 -2.43 8.10 6.76
N THR A 190 -3.16 8.12 7.86
CA THR A 190 -4.61 7.86 7.88
C THR A 190 -5.39 9.06 7.32
N SER A 191 -6.40 8.77 6.52
CA SER A 191 -7.39 9.71 6.02
C SER A 191 -8.37 10.12 7.10
N GLY A 192 -8.74 11.41 7.09
CA GLY A 192 -9.77 11.95 7.98
C GLY A 192 -11.20 11.67 7.52
N LEU A 193 -11.40 11.05 6.36
CA LEU A 193 -12.72 10.82 5.79
C LEU A 193 -13.42 9.63 6.49
N PRO A 194 -14.61 9.84 7.09
CA PRO A 194 -15.37 8.74 7.65
C PRO A 194 -16.07 7.94 6.54
N THR A 195 -16.32 6.66 6.82
CA THR A 195 -17.00 5.75 5.92
C THR A 195 -18.45 5.52 6.37
N TRP A 196 -19.37 5.56 5.41
CA TRP A 196 -20.80 5.33 5.59
C TRP A 196 -21.26 4.20 4.69
N THR A 197 -22.36 3.55 5.06
CA THR A 197 -23.17 2.72 4.16
C THR A 197 -24.48 3.42 3.87
N VAL A 198 -24.98 3.26 2.66
CA VAL A 198 -26.28 3.79 2.22
C VAL A 198 -26.88 2.83 1.20
N ASP A 199 -28.20 2.70 1.17
CA ASP A 199 -28.91 1.97 0.13
C ASP A 199 -29.30 2.94 -0.98
N VAL A 200 -28.92 2.64 -2.22
CA VAL A 200 -29.10 3.52 -3.38
C VAL A 200 -29.92 2.82 -4.45
N THR A 201 -30.93 3.51 -4.98
CA THR A 201 -31.63 3.10 -6.20
C THR A 201 -31.13 3.97 -7.36
N ALA A 202 -30.35 3.37 -8.25
CA ALA A 202 -29.86 3.94 -9.49
C ALA A 202 -30.40 3.08 -10.65
N PRO A 203 -31.45 3.49 -11.36
CA PRO A 203 -32.08 2.65 -12.38
C PRO A 203 -31.16 2.24 -13.53
N THR A 204 -30.20 3.09 -13.90
CA THR A 204 -29.26 2.86 -15.00
C THR A 204 -27.81 2.95 -14.56
N ALA A 205 -26.90 2.39 -15.35
CA ALA A 205 -25.46 2.56 -15.15
C ALA A 205 -25.04 4.05 -15.16
N ASP A 206 -25.66 4.87 -16.02
CA ASP A 206 -25.41 6.31 -16.08
C ASP A 206 -25.85 7.03 -14.80
N ASP A 207 -26.92 6.56 -14.15
CA ASP A 207 -27.34 7.10 -12.85
C ASP A 207 -26.32 6.84 -11.76
N PHE A 208 -25.73 5.63 -11.73
CA PHE A 208 -24.69 5.31 -10.76
C PHE A 208 -23.38 6.04 -11.07
N ALA A 209 -22.98 6.11 -12.34
CA ALA A 209 -21.81 6.86 -12.77
C ALA A 209 -21.92 8.36 -12.40
N ALA A 210 -23.11 8.95 -12.51
CA ALA A 210 -23.36 10.32 -12.07
C ALA A 210 -23.16 10.49 -10.54
N LEU A 211 -23.53 9.49 -9.74
CA LEU A 211 -23.26 9.48 -8.30
C LEU A 211 -21.75 9.47 -8.06
N GLU A 212 -21.02 8.52 -8.66
CA GLU A 212 -19.57 8.40 -8.53
C GLU A 212 -18.85 9.71 -8.92
N MET A 213 -19.23 10.30 -10.06
CA MET A 213 -18.68 11.57 -10.54
C MET A 213 -18.92 12.73 -9.55
N SER A 214 -20.08 12.78 -8.90
CA SER A 214 -20.41 13.85 -7.95
C SER A 214 -19.50 13.84 -6.71
N PHE A 215 -19.13 12.65 -6.23
CA PHE A 215 -18.20 12.46 -5.11
C PHE A 215 -16.75 12.61 -5.55
N ALA A 216 -16.37 12.01 -6.68
CA ALA A 216 -15.02 12.09 -7.24
C ALA A 216 -14.61 13.56 -7.52
N GLY A 217 -15.54 14.39 -7.99
CA GLY A 217 -15.31 15.83 -8.20
C GLY A 217 -14.95 16.62 -6.92
N ARG A 218 -15.10 16.01 -5.74
CA ARG A 218 -14.72 16.57 -4.44
C ARG A 218 -13.63 15.76 -3.72
N ASN A 219 -12.97 14.82 -4.41
CA ASN A 219 -12.05 13.86 -3.81
C ASN A 219 -12.69 13.03 -2.68
N LEU A 220 -13.92 12.59 -2.89
CA LEU A 220 -14.67 11.71 -1.99
C LEU A 220 -14.88 10.36 -2.68
N GLY A 221 -15.09 9.30 -1.89
CA GLY A 221 -15.19 7.93 -2.39
C GLY A 221 -16.62 7.41 -2.43
N VAL A 222 -16.94 6.61 -3.44
CA VAL A 222 -18.18 5.82 -3.58
C VAL A 222 -17.78 4.44 -4.07
N GLU A 223 -18.30 3.39 -3.45
CA GLU A 223 -18.07 2.00 -3.86
C GLU A 223 -19.33 1.17 -3.70
N ALA A 224 -19.79 0.51 -4.76
CA ALA A 224 -20.90 -0.42 -4.66
C ALA A 224 -20.44 -1.74 -4.03
N ALA A 225 -21.22 -2.29 -3.10
CA ALA A 225 -20.93 -3.61 -2.51
C ALA A 225 -20.86 -4.72 -3.58
N SER A 226 -21.58 -4.56 -4.70
CA SER A 226 -21.53 -5.47 -5.85
C SER A 226 -20.21 -5.44 -6.64
N ALA A 227 -19.37 -4.42 -6.46
CA ALA A 227 -18.05 -4.36 -7.09
C ALA A 227 -17.02 -5.25 -6.36
N VAL A 228 -17.30 -5.63 -5.12
CA VAL A 228 -16.42 -6.49 -4.31
C VAL A 228 -16.45 -7.92 -4.83
N ARG A 229 -15.26 -8.53 -4.91
CA ARG A 229 -15.10 -9.94 -5.26
C ARG A 229 -14.31 -10.68 -4.20
N THR A 230 -14.83 -11.81 -3.76
CA THR A 230 -14.08 -12.76 -2.93
C THR A 230 -13.19 -13.63 -3.82
N LEU A 231 -11.90 -13.62 -3.55
CA LEU A 231 -10.91 -14.46 -4.25
C LEU A 231 -10.52 -15.65 -3.36
N CYS A 232 -10.13 -16.77 -3.97
CA CYS A 232 -9.46 -17.84 -3.25
C CYS A 232 -7.99 -17.49 -2.99
N ALA A 233 -7.32 -18.19 -2.08
CA ALA A 233 -5.92 -17.95 -1.75
C ALA A 233 -4.98 -17.99 -2.98
N CYS A 234 -5.24 -18.89 -3.94
CA CYS A 234 -4.45 -18.97 -5.19
C CYS A 234 -4.65 -17.74 -6.08
N CYS A 235 -5.87 -17.21 -6.19
CA CYS A 235 -6.16 -16.04 -7.01
C CYS A 235 -5.72 -14.72 -6.35
N ASP A 236 -5.58 -14.70 -5.02
CA ASP A 236 -5.13 -13.51 -4.29
C ASP A 236 -3.75 -13.03 -4.79
N GLU A 237 -2.82 -13.97 -4.97
CA GLU A 237 -1.42 -13.75 -5.42
C GLU A 237 -1.25 -13.98 -6.93
N GLY A 238 -2.32 -14.38 -7.63
CA GLY A 238 -2.32 -14.64 -9.07
C GLY A 238 -2.64 -13.41 -9.94
N SER A 239 -2.65 -13.63 -11.26
CA SER A 239 -3.22 -12.70 -12.23
C SER A 239 -4.72 -12.97 -12.41
N VAL A 240 -5.54 -11.94 -12.21
CA VAL A 240 -7.02 -12.06 -12.19
C VAL A 240 -7.65 -10.99 -13.06
N GLU A 241 -8.41 -11.41 -14.08
CA GLU A 241 -9.24 -10.51 -14.86
C GLU A 241 -10.35 -9.89 -14.00
N GLN A 242 -10.46 -8.57 -14.08
CA GLN A 242 -11.47 -7.77 -13.41
C GLN A 242 -12.47 -7.28 -14.46
N VAL A 243 -13.76 -7.39 -14.12
CA VAL A 243 -14.83 -6.75 -14.89
C VAL A 243 -15.37 -5.61 -14.05
N ILE A 244 -15.38 -4.41 -14.62
CA ILE A 244 -15.93 -3.21 -14.00
C ILE A 244 -17.45 -3.41 -13.87
N GLY A 245 -17.93 -3.58 -12.65
CA GLY A 245 -19.36 -3.62 -12.36
C GLY A 245 -19.95 -2.21 -12.36
N SER A 246 -21.19 -2.05 -12.81
CA SER A 246 -21.83 -0.74 -12.98
C SER A 246 -22.56 -0.21 -11.75
N GLY A 247 -22.53 -0.92 -10.62
CA GLY A 247 -23.06 -0.50 -9.30
C GLY A 247 -24.56 -0.14 -9.22
N HIS A 248 -25.26 -0.12 -10.34
CA HIS A 248 -26.65 0.31 -10.47
C HIS A 248 -27.66 -0.80 -10.12
N GLY A 249 -28.89 -0.40 -9.83
CA GLY A 249 -29.98 -1.28 -9.43
C GLY A 249 -30.92 -0.61 -8.43
N VAL A 250 -31.78 -1.42 -7.80
CA VAL A 250 -32.71 -0.97 -6.76
C VAL A 250 -32.18 -1.40 -5.40
N GLY A 251 -32.04 -0.45 -4.47
CA GLY A 251 -31.57 -0.74 -3.11
C GLY A 251 -30.17 -1.37 -3.06
N VAL A 252 -29.26 -0.96 -3.96
CA VAL A 252 -27.88 -1.42 -3.95
C VAL A 252 -27.18 -0.80 -2.75
N GLN A 253 -26.55 -1.63 -1.91
CA GLN A 253 -25.72 -1.14 -0.82
C GLN A 253 -24.44 -0.50 -1.37
N VAL A 254 -24.18 0.72 -0.95
CA VAL A 254 -23.05 1.56 -1.37
C VAL A 254 -22.31 2.03 -0.14
N ARG A 255 -20.97 2.03 -0.22
CA ARG A 255 -20.08 2.63 0.76
C ARG A 255 -19.66 4.01 0.29
N ILE A 256 -19.68 4.99 1.19
CA ILE A 256 -19.33 6.38 0.91
C ILE A 256 -18.23 6.83 1.87
N ALA A 257 -17.18 7.43 1.34
CA ALA A 257 -16.14 8.09 2.13
C ALA A 257 -16.26 9.61 2.01
N ALA A 258 -16.90 10.24 2.99
CA ALA A 258 -17.17 11.68 3.00
C ALA A 258 -17.58 12.18 4.39
N PRO A 259 -17.38 13.48 4.72
CA PRO A 259 -18.08 14.09 5.85
C PRO A 259 -19.59 13.89 5.73
N GLU A 260 -20.29 13.61 6.83
CA GLU A 260 -21.72 13.28 6.83
C GLU A 260 -22.57 14.32 6.08
N ALA A 261 -22.30 15.61 6.35
CA ALA A 261 -23.01 16.71 5.71
C ALA A 261 -22.81 16.74 4.19
N ASP A 262 -21.61 16.43 3.71
CA ASP A 262 -21.31 16.37 2.28
C ASP A 262 -21.95 15.14 1.64
N ALA A 263 -21.91 13.98 2.29
CA ALA A 263 -22.56 12.77 1.82
C ALA A 263 -24.07 12.99 1.62
N ALA A 264 -24.75 13.51 2.63
CA ALA A 264 -26.18 13.79 2.57
C ALA A 264 -26.54 14.85 1.51
N LEU A 265 -25.73 15.91 1.40
CA LEU A 265 -25.93 16.96 0.40
C LEU A 265 -25.80 16.42 -1.03
N LEU A 266 -24.74 15.64 -1.30
CA LEU A 266 -24.47 15.08 -2.63
C LEU A 266 -25.53 14.07 -3.03
N LEU A 267 -25.90 13.15 -2.12
CA LEU A 267 -26.99 12.19 -2.35
C LEU A 267 -28.32 12.89 -2.66
N ALA A 268 -28.67 13.92 -1.89
CA ALA A 268 -29.89 14.70 -2.12
C ALA A 268 -29.85 15.55 -3.40
N SER A 269 -28.66 15.98 -3.85
CA SER A 269 -28.50 16.64 -5.15
C SER A 269 -28.69 15.64 -6.29
N TRP A 270 -27.96 14.53 -6.24
CA TRP A 270 -28.00 13.45 -7.23
C TRP A 270 -29.41 12.90 -7.42
N GLN A 271 -30.17 12.69 -6.33
CA GLN A 271 -31.56 12.26 -6.37
C GLN A 271 -32.48 13.22 -7.13
N ARG A 272 -32.25 14.53 -7.04
CA ARG A 272 -33.12 15.55 -7.68
C ARG A 272 -32.87 15.70 -9.18
N GLU A 273 -31.78 15.17 -9.69
CA GLU A 273 -31.37 15.34 -11.09
C GLU A 273 -32.06 14.36 -12.06
N SER A 274 -32.63 13.26 -11.58
CA SER A 274 -33.35 12.30 -12.42
C SER A 274 -34.47 11.60 -11.65
N GLU A 275 -35.61 11.38 -12.32
CA GLU A 275 -36.70 10.59 -11.77
C GLU A 275 -36.27 9.12 -11.57
N GLY A 276 -36.68 8.52 -10.45
CA GLY A 276 -36.37 7.12 -10.13
C GLY A 276 -35.06 6.91 -9.36
N ARG A 277 -34.22 7.93 -9.21
CA ARG A 277 -33.10 7.91 -8.25
C ARG A 277 -33.64 8.02 -6.82
N SER A 278 -33.11 7.24 -5.89
CA SER A 278 -33.38 7.41 -4.47
C SER A 278 -32.24 6.88 -3.59
N TRP A 279 -32.21 7.31 -2.33
CA TRP A 279 -31.30 6.77 -1.33
C TRP A 279 -31.98 6.71 0.04
N GLU A 280 -31.56 5.77 0.87
CA GLU A 280 -32.06 5.59 2.23
C GLU A 280 -30.99 4.94 3.13
N ASN A 281 -31.23 4.92 4.45
CA ASN A 281 -30.38 4.22 5.43
C ASN A 281 -28.90 4.65 5.47
N LEU A 282 -28.61 5.94 5.30
CA LEU A 282 -27.26 6.47 5.53
C LEU A 282 -26.84 6.23 6.98
N ALA A 283 -25.85 5.36 7.19
CA ALA A 283 -25.39 4.94 8.50
C ALA A 283 -23.85 4.84 8.56
N PRO A 284 -23.21 5.17 9.69
CA PRO A 284 -21.76 5.09 9.80
C PRO A 284 -21.29 3.63 9.82
N VAL A 285 -20.18 3.34 9.14
CA VAL A 285 -19.47 2.08 9.31
C VAL A 285 -18.71 2.17 10.63
N THR A 286 -19.13 1.39 11.61
CA THR A 286 -18.45 1.31 12.89
C THR A 286 -17.17 0.48 12.77
N ALA A 287 -16.11 0.91 13.45
CA ALA A 287 -14.90 0.11 13.53
C ALA A 287 -15.21 -1.20 14.25
N ALA A 288 -14.77 -2.33 13.68
CA ALA A 288 -14.70 -3.56 14.44
C ALA A 288 -13.71 -3.29 15.59
N GLY A 289 -14.19 -3.44 16.82
CA GLY A 289 -13.41 -3.19 18.04
C GLY A 289 -12.32 -4.22 18.27
#